data_AF-A0A7J6X550-F1
#
_entry.id   AF-A0A7J6X550-F1
#
_cell.length_a   1.000
_cell.length_b   1.000
_cell.length_c   1.000
_cell.angle_alpha   90.00
_cell.angle_beta   90.00
_cell.angle_gamma   90.00
#
_symmetry.space_group_name_H-M   'P 1'
#
loop_
_entity.id
_entity.type
_entity.pdbx_description
1 polymer ?
#
loop_
_entity_poly.entity_id
_entity_poly.type
_entity_poly.pdbx_seq_one_letter_code
_entity_poly.pdbx_strand_id
1 'polypeptide(L)'
;MLPSGLGKGLVSFNANSSESLGVRNDLRITGLDDAVEERVNVIVQNGQMFRCALRRSPSSSLTNDCITAMAEGLHSTFYNHFLVLLWEDGNSGYLAKADSCVDSEWEAFNNIIMHICGKSGSVSQRKSDLGPQSSWEFLIGSKFHKRYRMATSISGIPVAPALTLQMFDYSSSNIEDKDTADKSYYSQLLLETLDSLHALYENLKLDNLRKRDLKVLAVLLHDIAIFLGEENYVDYYLRDFPNHRRDVGNHRAFVSTRTPPSLFRWLESCLLNGCGSININDLPSLICKDRSSVVCWARKIVSFYSLLSGAERTGRKLSSGVYCKIARGSSHTSEETTVLAMVAEGFELRQLDLLPAGVSLPLRHALDKCRESPPTDWPAGAYVLIGREDLALSCFERSNKSKELEAHSTVGLISISSPYMQHLHPVTIPSSISDTIGTEGVKIEDTDALDGSMVDGMEHIFNSSTQLRFGRDLRLNEVRRLLCSARPVSVQTSSNPSASDQELQQ
;
A
#
# COMPACT_ATOMS: atom_id res chain seq x y z
N MET A 1 36.46 -18.80 0.68
CA MET A 1 36.16 -18.42 2.08
C MET A 1 34.65 -18.59 2.30
N LEU A 2 34.25 -19.83 2.55
CA LEU A 2 32.95 -20.21 3.10
C LEU A 2 33.27 -20.76 4.50
N PRO A 3 32.53 -20.41 5.56
CA PRO A 3 32.68 -21.11 6.82
C PRO A 3 31.95 -22.45 6.76
N SER A 4 32.68 -23.49 7.10
CA SER A 4 32.28 -24.88 7.28
C SER A 4 32.29 -25.25 8.78
N GLY A 5 31.31 -26.05 9.20
CA GLY A 5 31.25 -26.75 10.50
C GLY A 5 30.61 -25.96 11.65
N LEU A 6 29.91 -26.55 12.63
CA LEU A 6 29.70 -27.95 13.00
C LEU A 6 28.67 -28.01 14.15
N GLY A 7 27.98 -29.16 14.34
CA GLY A 7 27.27 -29.50 15.58
C GLY A 7 25.94 -30.23 15.35
N LYS A 8 25.92 -31.48 14.87
CA LYS A 8 25.93 -32.73 15.68
C LYS A 8 24.96 -32.71 16.87
N GLY A 9 23.85 -33.43 16.70
CA GLY A 9 22.94 -33.89 17.75
C GLY A 9 22.16 -35.11 17.24
N LEU A 10 22.88 -36.21 16.98
CA LEU A 10 22.32 -37.50 16.60
C LEU A 10 22.36 -38.39 17.84
N VAL A 11 21.19 -38.78 18.36
CA VAL A 11 21.06 -39.96 19.24
C VAL A 11 19.94 -40.82 18.68
N SER A 12 20.35 -42.04 18.37
CA SER A 12 19.62 -43.19 17.83
C SER A 12 18.60 -43.79 18.81
N PHE A 13 17.52 -44.34 18.28
CA PHE A 13 16.94 -45.57 18.81
C PHE A 13 16.75 -46.58 17.66
N ASN A 14 17.50 -47.68 17.74
CA ASN A 14 17.30 -48.89 16.95
C ASN A 14 16.05 -49.62 17.46
N ALA A 15 15.24 -50.16 16.55
CA ALA A 15 14.56 -51.43 16.77
C ALA A 15 14.21 -52.07 15.41
N ASN A 16 14.69 -53.30 15.25
CA ASN A 16 14.49 -54.15 14.09
C ASN A 16 13.01 -54.41 13.78
N SER A 17 12.75 -54.71 12.50
CA SER A 17 12.01 -55.89 12.02
C SER A 17 10.83 -55.61 11.09
N SER A 18 10.78 -56.48 10.08
CA SER A 18 9.71 -56.79 9.13
C SER A 18 9.38 -55.74 8.07
N GLU A 19 9.80 -56.08 6.85
CA GLU A 19 8.93 -55.99 5.68
C GLU A 19 7.51 -56.42 6.07
N SER A 20 6.61 -55.46 6.23
CA SER A 20 5.17 -55.72 6.19
C SER A 20 4.62 -54.88 5.05
N LEU A 21 4.01 -55.54 4.06
CA LEU A 21 3.12 -54.92 3.10
C LEU A 21 2.12 -54.03 3.86
N GLY A 22 2.39 -52.73 3.89
CA GLY A 22 1.53 -51.74 4.54
C GLY A 22 0.32 -51.50 3.67
N VAL A 23 -0.77 -52.20 3.99
CA VAL A 23 -2.13 -51.82 3.61
C VAL A 23 -2.27 -50.31 3.81
N ARG A 24 -2.58 -49.56 2.74
CA ARG A 24 -3.03 -48.17 2.87
C ARG A 24 -4.29 -48.19 3.72
N ASN A 25 -4.15 -47.94 5.02
CA ASN A 25 -5.28 -47.59 5.85
C ASN A 25 -5.75 -46.23 5.35
N ASP A 26 -6.78 -46.21 4.51
CA ASP A 26 -7.44 -44.97 4.07
C ASP A 26 -7.94 -44.24 5.33
N LEU A 27 -7.23 -43.16 5.67
CA LEU A 27 -7.58 -42.27 6.77
C LEU A 27 -8.94 -41.65 6.47
N ARG A 28 -10.01 -42.19 7.07
CA ARG A 28 -11.36 -41.68 6.86
C ARG A 28 -11.60 -40.45 7.74
N ILE A 29 -11.99 -39.35 7.09
CA ILE A 29 -12.40 -38.13 7.77
C ILE A 29 -13.72 -38.39 8.50
N THR A 30 -13.73 -38.15 9.80
CA THR A 30 -14.90 -38.37 10.68
C THR A 30 -15.63 -37.08 11.05
N GLY A 31 -14.96 -35.93 11.01
CA GLY A 31 -15.59 -34.66 11.36
C GLY A 31 -14.72 -33.44 11.04
N LEU A 32 -15.35 -32.27 11.08
CA LEU A 32 -14.71 -30.96 11.00
C LEU A 32 -15.04 -30.17 12.27
N ASP A 33 -14.07 -29.46 12.84
CA ASP A 33 -14.25 -28.69 14.06
C ASP A 33 -13.43 -27.37 14.07
N ASP A 34 -13.79 -26.44 14.94
CA ASP A 34 -13.08 -25.20 15.26
C ASP A 34 -12.65 -24.37 14.03
N ALA A 35 -13.63 -23.92 13.24
CA ALA A 35 -13.36 -23.06 12.09
C ALA A 35 -12.99 -21.63 12.53
N VAL A 36 -11.73 -21.23 12.32
CA VAL A 36 -11.23 -19.87 12.60
C VAL A 36 -10.50 -19.36 11.36
N GLU A 37 -10.98 -18.24 10.82
CA GLU A 37 -10.49 -17.62 9.58
C GLU A 37 -10.44 -18.63 8.41
N GLU A 38 -9.25 -18.89 7.87
CA GLU A 38 -9.01 -19.82 6.76
C GLU A 38 -8.56 -21.21 7.24
N ARG A 39 -8.74 -21.55 8.52
CA ARG A 39 -8.27 -22.83 9.07
C ARG A 39 -9.40 -23.60 9.74
N VAL A 40 -9.39 -24.92 9.54
CA VAL A 40 -10.38 -25.86 10.10
C VAL A 40 -9.66 -27.10 10.63
N ASN A 41 -10.11 -27.64 11.76
CA ASN A 41 -9.62 -28.92 12.26
C ASN A 41 -10.33 -30.06 11.54
N VAL A 42 -9.57 -30.97 10.93
CA VAL A 42 -10.07 -32.21 10.34
C VAL A 42 -9.81 -33.34 11.32
N ILE A 43 -10.89 -33.95 11.80
CA ILE A 43 -10.85 -35.06 12.76
C ILE A 43 -10.91 -36.37 11.98
N VAL A 44 -9.94 -37.24 12.21
CA VAL A 44 -9.79 -38.53 11.52
C VAL A 44 -10.17 -39.68 12.45
N GLN A 45 -10.53 -40.83 11.88
CA GLN A 45 -11.03 -42.00 12.61
C GLN A 45 -10.13 -42.50 13.75
N ASN A 46 -8.83 -42.23 13.69
CA ASN A 46 -7.85 -42.57 14.74
C ASN A 46 -7.84 -41.57 15.93
N GLY A 47 -8.74 -40.58 15.96
CA GLY A 47 -8.79 -39.54 16.98
C GLY A 47 -7.75 -38.43 16.80
N GLN A 48 -6.93 -38.49 15.74
CA GLN A 48 -6.01 -37.40 15.41
C GLN A 48 -6.76 -36.23 14.80
N MET A 49 -6.33 -35.02 15.15
CA MET A 49 -6.84 -33.78 14.60
C MET A 49 -5.73 -33.08 13.79
N PHE A 50 -6.04 -32.72 12.54
CA PHE A 50 -5.15 -31.97 11.67
C PHE A 50 -5.69 -30.57 11.45
N ARG A 51 -4.90 -29.53 11.74
CA ARG A 51 -5.26 -28.15 11.38
C ARG A 51 -4.98 -27.94 9.89
N CYS A 52 -6.03 -27.89 9.08
CA CYS A 52 -5.92 -27.68 7.65
C CYS A 52 -6.15 -26.20 7.32
N ALA A 53 -5.32 -25.64 6.46
CA ALA A 53 -5.52 -24.31 5.89
C ALA A 53 -6.27 -24.44 4.55
N LEU A 54 -7.39 -23.76 4.43
CA LEU A 54 -8.19 -23.69 3.21
C LEU A 54 -7.81 -22.42 2.46
N ARG A 55 -6.84 -22.50 1.54
CA ARG A 55 -6.45 -21.36 0.70
C ARG A 55 -7.59 -21.03 -0.27
N ARG A 56 -8.31 -19.95 0.00
CA ARG A 56 -9.38 -19.44 -0.89
C ARG A 56 -8.87 -18.42 -1.91
N SER A 57 -7.78 -17.72 -1.59
CA SER A 57 -7.21 -16.65 -2.41
C SER A 57 -5.77 -16.96 -2.85
N PRO A 58 -5.36 -16.50 -4.05
CA PRO A 58 -3.97 -16.62 -4.50
C PRO A 58 -3.04 -15.78 -3.63
N SER A 59 -1.79 -16.21 -3.47
CA SER A 59 -0.77 -15.43 -2.76
C SER A 59 -0.29 -14.20 -3.56
N SER A 60 -0.41 -14.26 -4.88
CA SER A 60 -0.19 -13.15 -5.80
C SER A 60 -1.26 -12.07 -5.64
N SER A 61 -0.85 -10.85 -5.23
CA SER A 61 -1.75 -9.70 -5.12
C SER A 61 -2.45 -9.38 -6.44
N LEU A 62 -1.72 -9.39 -7.57
CA LEU A 62 -2.29 -9.15 -8.89
C LEU A 62 -3.36 -10.19 -9.25
N THR A 63 -3.08 -11.47 -9.03
CA THR A 63 -4.05 -12.53 -9.35
C THR A 63 -5.29 -12.40 -8.47
N ASN A 64 -5.11 -12.09 -7.18
CA ASN A 64 -6.21 -11.88 -6.25
C ASN A 64 -7.09 -10.69 -6.68
N ASP A 65 -6.46 -9.58 -7.07
CA ASP A 65 -7.17 -8.41 -7.56
C ASP A 65 -7.91 -8.70 -8.87
N CYS A 66 -7.33 -9.46 -9.79
CA CYS A 66 -8.02 -9.85 -11.04
C CYS A 66 -9.26 -10.70 -10.74
N ILE A 67 -9.15 -11.71 -9.87
CA ILE A 67 -10.29 -12.53 -9.46
C ILE A 67 -11.35 -11.70 -8.74
N THR A 68 -10.93 -10.77 -7.86
CA THR A 68 -11.85 -9.88 -7.14
C THR A 68 -12.54 -8.90 -8.09
N ALA A 69 -11.82 -8.36 -9.08
CA ALA A 69 -12.40 -7.51 -10.12
C ALA A 69 -13.41 -8.28 -10.97
N MET A 70 -13.13 -9.55 -11.28
CA MET A 70 -14.08 -10.39 -11.98
C MET A 70 -15.31 -10.70 -11.10
N ALA A 71 -15.12 -10.97 -9.81
CA ALA A 71 -16.21 -11.21 -8.87
C ALA A 71 -17.14 -9.99 -8.70
N GLU A 72 -16.57 -8.79 -8.71
CA GLU A 72 -17.32 -7.54 -8.58
C GLU A 72 -17.88 -7.04 -9.92
N GLY A 73 -17.28 -7.39 -11.06
CA GLY A 73 -17.63 -6.86 -12.38
C GLY A 73 -18.52 -7.76 -13.25
N LEU A 74 -18.34 -9.08 -13.20
CA LEU A 74 -19.10 -10.03 -14.03
C LEU A 74 -20.49 -10.29 -13.46
N HIS A 75 -21.40 -10.73 -14.33
CA HIS A 75 -22.63 -11.38 -13.88
C HIS A 75 -22.35 -12.69 -13.13
N SER A 76 -23.22 -13.01 -12.16
CA SER A 76 -23.06 -14.17 -11.28
C SER A 76 -22.94 -15.51 -12.01
N THR A 77 -23.64 -15.69 -13.13
CA THR A 77 -23.57 -16.89 -13.97
C THR A 77 -22.20 -17.06 -14.62
N PHE A 78 -21.65 -15.97 -15.16
CA PHE A 78 -20.32 -15.92 -15.77
C PHE A 78 -19.22 -16.13 -14.75
N TYR A 79 -19.33 -15.50 -13.58
CA TYR A 79 -18.36 -15.67 -12.51
C TYR A 79 -18.37 -17.10 -11.94
N ASN A 80 -19.55 -17.71 -11.76
CA ASN A 80 -19.64 -19.10 -11.31
C ASN A 80 -19.04 -20.07 -12.33
N HIS A 81 -19.26 -19.84 -13.63
CA HIS A 81 -18.64 -20.64 -14.68
C HIS A 81 -17.10 -20.51 -14.66
N PHE A 82 -16.59 -19.29 -14.49
CA PHE A 82 -15.16 -19.05 -14.29
C PHE A 82 -14.61 -19.76 -13.05
N LEU A 83 -15.32 -19.74 -11.91
CA LEU A 83 -14.91 -20.43 -10.69
C LEU A 83 -14.87 -21.95 -10.86
N VAL A 84 -15.83 -22.52 -11.59
CA VAL A 84 -15.80 -23.94 -11.93
C VAL A 84 -14.54 -24.24 -12.74
N LEU A 85 -14.22 -23.47 -13.78
CA LEU A 85 -12.98 -23.66 -14.56
C LEU A 85 -11.70 -23.49 -13.71
N LEU A 86 -11.72 -22.56 -12.75
CA LEU A 86 -10.60 -22.32 -11.83
C LEU A 86 -10.36 -23.51 -10.87
N TRP A 87 -11.40 -24.27 -10.52
CA TRP A 87 -11.33 -25.36 -9.55
C TRP A 87 -11.45 -26.78 -10.14
N GLU A 88 -12.06 -26.94 -11.31
CA GLU A 88 -12.33 -28.22 -11.97
C GLU A 88 -11.08 -28.79 -12.65
N ASP A 89 -10.17 -27.94 -13.13
CA ASP A 89 -8.88 -28.40 -13.64
C ASP A 89 -7.95 -28.76 -12.46
N GLY A 90 -8.13 -30.00 -11.96
CA GLY A 90 -7.35 -30.61 -10.89
C GLY A 90 -5.84 -30.74 -11.17
N ASN A 91 -5.37 -30.26 -12.32
CA ASN A 91 -3.95 -30.06 -12.64
C ASN A 91 -3.43 -28.65 -12.34
N SER A 92 -4.28 -27.74 -11.85
CA SER A 92 -3.81 -26.43 -11.39
C SER A 92 -2.84 -26.63 -10.23
N GLY A 93 -1.55 -26.37 -10.48
CA GLY A 93 -0.51 -26.30 -9.45
C GLY A 93 -0.82 -25.30 -8.32
N TYR A 94 -1.91 -24.55 -8.46
CA TYR A 94 -2.56 -23.65 -7.51
C TYR A 94 -2.90 -24.31 -6.15
N LEU A 95 -3.30 -25.58 -6.14
CA LEU A 95 -3.65 -26.30 -4.89
C LEU A 95 -2.65 -27.40 -4.50
N ALA A 96 -1.86 -27.91 -5.44
CA ALA A 96 -1.05 -29.11 -5.23
C ALA A 96 0.26 -28.86 -4.45
N LYS A 97 0.76 -27.61 -4.38
CA LYS A 97 2.00 -27.28 -3.65
C LYS A 97 1.80 -26.04 -2.79
N ALA A 98 2.00 -26.20 -1.47
CA ALA A 98 1.98 -25.10 -0.51
C ALA A 98 3.01 -23.98 -0.83
N ASP A 99 4.03 -24.29 -1.63
CA ASP A 99 5.12 -23.40 -2.05
C ASP A 99 5.07 -23.01 -3.53
N SER A 100 3.88 -22.91 -4.14
CA SER A 100 3.74 -22.38 -5.49
C SER A 100 4.26 -20.93 -5.54
N CYS A 101 5.26 -20.67 -6.39
CA CYS A 101 5.80 -19.33 -6.60
C CYS A 101 4.70 -18.40 -7.17
N VAL A 102 4.70 -17.12 -6.79
CA VAL A 102 3.78 -16.07 -7.29
C VAL A 102 3.62 -16.10 -8.82
N ASP A 103 4.72 -16.35 -9.54
CA ASP A 103 4.73 -16.45 -11.00
C ASP A 103 3.89 -17.62 -11.54
N SER A 104 3.80 -18.73 -10.80
CA SER A 104 3.04 -19.90 -11.20
C SER A 104 1.53 -19.71 -11.04
N GLU A 105 1.11 -18.92 -10.05
CA GLU A 105 -0.31 -18.58 -9.86
C GLU A 105 -0.81 -17.67 -10.97
N TRP A 106 -0.01 -16.67 -11.36
CA TRP A 106 -0.34 -15.83 -12.51
C TRP A 106 -0.37 -16.60 -13.83
N GLU A 107 0.61 -17.49 -14.07
CA GLU A 107 0.61 -18.34 -15.26
C GLU A 107 -0.64 -19.24 -15.32
N ALA A 108 -1.07 -19.82 -14.19
CA ALA A 108 -2.28 -20.63 -14.12
C ALA A 108 -3.54 -19.81 -14.44
N PHE A 109 -3.69 -18.63 -13.83
CA PHE A 109 -4.81 -17.72 -14.12
C PHE A 109 -4.85 -17.32 -15.60
N ASN A 110 -3.71 -16.94 -16.17
CA ASN A 110 -3.59 -16.59 -17.59
C ASN A 110 -4.01 -17.78 -18.48
N ASN A 111 -3.53 -18.99 -18.18
CA ASN A 111 -3.88 -20.18 -18.96
C ASN A 111 -5.39 -20.47 -18.97
N ILE A 112 -6.09 -20.24 -17.85
CA ILE A 112 -7.55 -20.41 -17.77
C ILE A 112 -8.25 -19.39 -18.68
N ILE A 113 -7.85 -18.11 -18.62
CA ILE A 113 -8.44 -17.07 -19.49
C ILE A 113 -8.14 -17.37 -20.96
N MET A 114 -6.93 -17.81 -21.29
CA MET A 114 -6.58 -18.17 -22.67
C MET A 114 -7.32 -19.42 -23.16
N HIS A 115 -7.60 -20.39 -22.27
CA HIS A 115 -8.45 -21.53 -22.56
C HIS A 115 -9.88 -21.07 -22.92
N ILE A 116 -10.43 -20.09 -22.18
CA ILE A 116 -11.71 -19.45 -22.49
C ILE A 116 -11.66 -18.73 -23.86
N CYS A 117 -10.54 -18.11 -24.22
CA CYS A 117 -10.31 -17.56 -25.56
C CYS A 117 -10.13 -18.63 -26.67
N GLY A 118 -10.44 -19.90 -26.42
CA GLY A 118 -10.27 -20.98 -27.39
C GLY A 118 -8.82 -21.25 -27.79
N LYS A 119 -7.84 -20.56 -27.18
CA LYS A 119 -6.43 -20.92 -27.27
C LYS A 119 -6.22 -22.06 -26.30
N SER A 120 -6.66 -23.26 -26.69
CA SER A 120 -6.23 -24.46 -25.96
C SER A 120 -4.71 -24.39 -25.89
N GLY A 121 -4.20 -24.29 -24.67
CA GLY A 121 -2.80 -24.43 -24.39
C GLY A 121 -2.41 -25.89 -24.65
N SER A 122 -2.48 -26.33 -25.90
CA SER A 122 -1.41 -27.17 -26.43
C SER A 122 -0.17 -26.27 -26.44
N VAL A 123 0.38 -26.04 -25.24
CA VAL A 123 1.78 -26.35 -25.06
C VAL A 123 1.87 -27.84 -25.36
N SER A 124 1.79 -28.18 -26.65
CA SER A 124 2.69 -29.16 -27.20
C SER A 124 4.01 -28.67 -26.65
N GLN A 125 4.47 -29.32 -25.59
CA GLN A 125 5.85 -29.69 -25.54
C GLN A 125 6.12 -30.32 -26.91
N ARG A 126 6.35 -29.47 -27.93
CA ARG A 126 7.53 -29.66 -28.75
C ARG A 126 8.63 -29.66 -27.70
N LYS A 127 8.85 -30.84 -27.11
CA LYS A 127 10.19 -31.41 -27.02
C LYS A 127 10.74 -31.25 -28.42
N SER A 128 11.14 -30.02 -28.72
CA SER A 128 12.22 -29.81 -29.64
C SER A 128 13.33 -30.46 -28.87
N ASP A 129 13.68 -31.66 -29.31
CA ASP A 129 14.90 -32.35 -28.95
C ASP A 129 16.05 -31.41 -29.39
N LEU A 130 16.21 -30.32 -28.65
CA LEU A 130 17.30 -29.40 -28.79
C LEU A 130 18.45 -30.11 -28.09
N GLY A 131 19.39 -30.58 -28.89
CA GLY A 131 20.67 -31.08 -28.43
C GLY A 131 21.31 -30.12 -27.42
N PRO A 132 22.37 -30.54 -26.72
CA PRO A 132 22.87 -29.86 -25.52
C PRO A 132 23.14 -28.39 -25.79
N GLN A 133 22.20 -27.52 -25.38
CA GLN A 133 22.37 -26.07 -25.41
C GLN A 133 23.52 -25.73 -24.48
N SER A 134 24.44 -24.89 -24.92
CA SER A 134 25.47 -24.37 -24.02
C SER A 134 24.80 -23.70 -22.81
N SER A 135 25.43 -23.74 -21.64
CA SER A 135 24.85 -23.11 -20.44
C SER A 135 24.54 -21.61 -20.65
N TRP A 136 25.24 -20.96 -21.58
CA TRP A 136 24.99 -19.58 -22.01
C TRP A 136 23.71 -19.44 -22.84
N GLU A 137 23.46 -20.33 -23.80
CA GLU A 137 22.20 -20.35 -24.58
C GLU A 137 21.01 -20.69 -23.69
N PHE A 138 21.17 -21.62 -22.75
CA PHE A 138 20.16 -21.90 -21.73
C PHE A 138 19.88 -20.66 -20.86
N LEU A 139 20.92 -19.95 -20.44
CA LEU A 139 20.76 -18.72 -19.65
C LEU A 139 20.01 -17.63 -20.43
N ILE A 140 20.39 -17.37 -21.69
CA ILE A 140 19.70 -16.39 -22.55
C ILE A 140 18.26 -16.83 -22.86
N GLY A 141 18.05 -18.13 -23.06
CA GLY A 141 16.73 -18.72 -23.30
C GLY A 141 15.84 -18.78 -22.06
N SER A 142 16.41 -18.66 -20.86
CA SER A 142 15.73 -18.82 -19.58
C SER A 142 14.60 -17.78 -19.39
N LYS A 143 13.53 -18.21 -18.72
CA LYS A 143 12.42 -17.32 -18.32
C LYS A 143 12.94 -16.14 -17.48
N PHE A 144 13.93 -16.38 -16.62
CA PHE A 144 14.51 -15.35 -15.77
C PHE A 144 15.23 -14.27 -16.59
N HIS A 145 16.10 -14.62 -17.53
CA HIS A 145 16.81 -13.64 -18.36
C HIS A 145 15.84 -12.80 -19.21
N LYS A 146 14.82 -13.44 -19.80
CA LYS A 146 13.77 -12.74 -20.54
C LYS A 146 13.00 -11.75 -19.67
N ARG A 147 12.58 -12.16 -18.46
CA ARG A 147 11.89 -11.29 -17.49
C ARG A 147 12.79 -10.16 -16.99
N TYR A 148 14.05 -10.46 -16.66
CA TYR A 148 15.04 -9.47 -16.23
C TYR A 148 15.21 -8.39 -17.30
N ARG A 149 15.43 -8.78 -18.56
CA ARG A 149 15.54 -7.87 -19.69
C ARG A 149 14.28 -7.01 -19.90
N MET A 150 13.10 -7.59 -19.69
CA MET A 150 11.83 -6.86 -19.77
C MET A 150 11.58 -5.89 -18.60
N ALA A 151 12.17 -6.14 -17.43
CA ALA A 151 12.03 -5.30 -16.24
C ALA A 151 13.08 -4.19 -16.18
N THR A 152 14.28 -4.42 -16.71
CA THR A 152 15.40 -3.48 -16.69
C THR A 152 15.52 -2.70 -17.99
N SER A 153 14.42 -2.16 -18.52
CA SER A 153 14.48 -1.17 -19.60
C SER A 153 15.12 0.12 -19.05
N ILE A 154 16.43 0.07 -18.79
CA ILE A 154 17.27 1.21 -18.46
C ILE A 154 17.27 2.08 -19.71
N SER A 155 16.70 3.26 -19.59
CA SER A 155 16.80 4.30 -20.62
C SER A 155 18.28 4.50 -20.96
N GLY A 156 18.69 4.18 -22.19
CA GLY A 156 20.05 4.45 -22.69
C GLY A 156 20.87 3.27 -23.20
N ILE A 157 20.44 2.01 -23.04
CA ILE A 157 21.11 0.86 -23.69
C ILE A 157 20.20 0.30 -24.80
N PRO A 158 20.55 0.46 -26.09
CA PRO A 158 19.81 -0.16 -27.18
C PRO A 158 20.05 -1.68 -27.12
N VAL A 159 19.09 -2.42 -26.56
CA VAL A 159 19.18 -3.88 -26.53
C VAL A 159 18.61 -4.42 -27.84
N ALA A 160 19.48 -4.92 -28.72
CA ALA A 160 19.12 -5.54 -30.00
C ALA A 160 17.93 -6.50 -29.85
N PRO A 161 16.86 -6.40 -30.68
CA PRO A 161 15.64 -7.17 -30.48
C PRO A 161 15.99 -8.66 -30.49
N ALA A 162 15.85 -9.35 -29.35
CA ALA A 162 15.89 -10.80 -29.39
C ALA A 162 14.60 -11.23 -30.07
N LEU A 163 14.77 -11.73 -31.30
CA LEU A 163 13.79 -12.52 -32.04
C LEU A 163 13.41 -13.73 -31.18
N THR A 164 12.44 -13.56 -30.30
CA THR A 164 11.64 -14.66 -29.79
C THR A 164 10.21 -14.17 -29.61
N LEU A 165 9.69 -13.62 -30.71
CA LEU A 165 8.30 -13.75 -31.06
C LEU A 165 7.99 -15.26 -31.06
N GLN A 166 7.33 -15.75 -30.02
CA GLN A 166 6.42 -16.86 -30.27
C GLN A 166 5.31 -16.27 -31.14
N MET A 167 5.51 -16.41 -32.45
CA MET A 167 4.44 -16.45 -33.43
C MET A 167 3.47 -17.52 -32.91
N PHE A 168 2.46 -17.08 -32.16
CA PHE A 168 1.25 -17.86 -32.08
C PHE A 168 0.59 -17.61 -33.41
N ASP A 169 0.82 -18.52 -34.35
CA ASP A 169 0.00 -18.59 -35.55
C ASP A 169 -1.44 -18.68 -35.05
N TYR A 170 -2.20 -17.59 -35.25
CA TYR A 170 -3.65 -17.62 -35.23
C TYR A 170 -4.10 -18.45 -36.45
N SER A 171 -3.73 -19.72 -36.45
CA SER A 171 -4.41 -20.70 -37.26
C SER A 171 -5.78 -20.80 -36.61
N SER A 172 -6.77 -20.19 -37.25
CA SER A 172 -8.15 -20.59 -37.07
C SER A 172 -8.17 -22.08 -37.38
N SER A 173 -8.01 -22.92 -36.37
CA SER A 173 -8.49 -24.27 -36.48
C SER A 173 -9.95 -24.09 -36.86
N ASN A 174 -10.29 -24.50 -38.09
CA ASN A 174 -11.66 -24.65 -38.53
C ASN A 174 -12.27 -25.68 -37.57
N ILE A 175 -12.74 -25.20 -36.43
CA ILE A 175 -13.64 -25.93 -35.56
C ILE A 175 -14.90 -25.97 -36.39
N GLU A 176 -15.14 -27.12 -36.99
CA GLU A 176 -16.42 -27.50 -37.57
C GLU A 176 -17.53 -26.96 -36.67
N ASP A 177 -18.47 -26.23 -37.29
CA ASP A 177 -19.63 -25.59 -36.67
C ASP A 177 -20.29 -26.46 -35.60
N LYS A 178 -19.81 -26.35 -34.36
CA LYS A 178 -20.51 -26.75 -33.16
C LYS A 178 -20.77 -25.51 -32.33
N ASP A 179 -22.04 -25.16 -32.37
CA ASP A 179 -22.79 -24.25 -31.50
C ASP A 179 -22.38 -22.77 -31.52
N THR A 180 -23.02 -22.04 -32.43
CA THR A 180 -23.07 -20.57 -32.48
C THR A 180 -23.48 -19.94 -31.14
N ALA A 181 -24.24 -20.66 -30.31
CA ALA A 181 -24.66 -20.24 -28.98
C ALA A 181 -23.50 -20.22 -27.96
N ASP A 182 -22.64 -21.24 -27.95
CA ASP A 182 -21.51 -21.33 -27.02
C ASP A 182 -20.47 -20.24 -27.33
N LYS A 183 -20.22 -19.99 -28.62
CA LYS A 183 -19.35 -18.88 -29.05
C LYS A 183 -19.87 -17.52 -28.60
N SER A 184 -21.19 -17.31 -28.61
CA SER A 184 -21.80 -16.09 -28.10
C SER A 184 -21.68 -15.97 -26.58
N TYR A 185 -21.82 -17.08 -25.84
CA TYR A 185 -21.68 -17.09 -24.38
C TYR A 185 -20.26 -16.73 -23.94
N TYR A 186 -19.24 -17.37 -24.52
CA TYR A 186 -17.84 -17.09 -24.20
C TYR A 186 -17.40 -15.68 -24.65
N SER A 187 -17.92 -15.17 -25.77
CA SER A 187 -17.64 -13.81 -26.20
C SER A 187 -18.19 -12.78 -25.21
N GLN A 188 -19.41 -12.99 -24.70
CA GLN A 188 -20.01 -12.12 -23.69
C GLN A 188 -19.23 -12.16 -22.36
N LEU A 189 -18.86 -13.36 -21.91
CA LEU A 189 -17.99 -13.55 -20.73
C LEU A 189 -16.67 -12.80 -20.86
N LEU A 190 -16.02 -12.90 -22.03
CA LEU A 190 -14.74 -12.24 -22.29
C LEU A 190 -14.87 -10.72 -22.40
N LEU A 191 -16.00 -10.21 -22.92
CA LEU A 191 -16.27 -8.77 -22.94
C LEU A 191 -16.40 -8.20 -21.52
N GLU A 192 -17.16 -8.85 -20.64
CA GLU A 192 -17.28 -8.44 -19.23
C GLU A 192 -15.96 -8.60 -18.47
N THR A 193 -15.20 -9.65 -18.79
CA THR A 193 -13.85 -9.86 -18.26
C THR A 193 -12.92 -8.73 -18.71
N LEU A 194 -12.96 -8.35 -19.99
CA LEU A 194 -12.16 -7.24 -20.51
C LEU A 194 -12.52 -5.93 -19.80
N ASP A 195 -13.80 -5.59 -19.67
CA ASP A 195 -14.25 -4.36 -19.02
C ASP A 195 -13.84 -4.32 -17.53
N SER A 196 -13.99 -5.43 -16.82
CA SER A 196 -13.67 -5.55 -15.39
C SER A 196 -12.16 -5.47 -15.13
N LEU A 197 -11.36 -6.22 -15.90
CA LEU A 197 -9.91 -6.21 -15.78
C LEU A 197 -9.30 -4.91 -16.31
N HIS A 198 -9.93 -4.26 -17.29
CA HIS A 198 -9.52 -2.94 -17.75
C HIS A 198 -9.76 -1.86 -16.69
N ALA A 199 -10.85 -1.92 -15.92
CA ALA A 199 -11.04 -1.04 -14.76
C ALA A 199 -9.93 -1.22 -13.70
N LEU A 200 -9.50 -2.46 -13.47
CA LEU A 200 -8.35 -2.75 -12.61
C LEU A 200 -7.04 -2.21 -13.19
N TYR A 201 -6.84 -2.33 -14.51
CA TYR A 201 -5.67 -1.78 -15.21
C TYR A 201 -5.57 -0.26 -15.03
N GLU A 202 -6.67 0.47 -15.24
CA GLU A 202 -6.71 1.91 -15.00
C GLU A 202 -6.49 2.27 -13.52
N ASN A 203 -6.96 1.44 -12.59
CA ASN A 203 -6.68 1.59 -11.17
C ASN A 203 -5.18 1.43 -10.83
N LEU A 204 -4.52 0.45 -11.43
CA LEU A 204 -3.08 0.21 -11.26
C LEU A 204 -2.21 1.31 -11.88
N LYS A 205 -2.69 2.01 -12.92
CA LYS A 205 -1.98 3.19 -13.46
C LYS A 205 -1.77 4.30 -12.45
N LEU A 206 -2.66 4.40 -11.47
CA LEU A 206 -2.59 5.38 -10.40
C LEU A 206 -1.68 4.96 -9.24
N ASP A 207 -1.03 3.79 -9.30
CA ASP A 207 -0.08 3.33 -8.28
C ASP A 207 1.31 3.12 -8.87
N ASN A 208 2.27 3.95 -8.45
CA ASN A 208 3.65 3.87 -8.92
C ASN A 208 4.39 2.58 -8.49
N LEU A 209 3.98 1.94 -7.40
CA LEU A 209 4.65 0.73 -6.88
C LEU A 209 4.31 -0.52 -7.72
N ARG A 210 3.15 -0.52 -8.39
CA ARG A 210 2.60 -1.68 -9.11
C ARG A 210 2.77 -1.63 -10.63
N LYS A 211 3.74 -0.85 -11.13
CA LYS A 211 4.04 -0.75 -12.57
C LYS A 211 4.42 -2.08 -13.22
N ARG A 212 4.99 -3.02 -12.45
CA ARG A 212 5.29 -4.37 -12.95
C ARG A 212 4.01 -5.15 -13.23
N ASP A 213 3.09 -5.14 -12.27
CA ASP A 213 1.78 -5.78 -12.37
C ASP A 213 0.97 -5.20 -13.53
N LEU A 214 1.00 -3.86 -13.68
CA LEU A 214 0.35 -3.15 -14.77
C LEU A 214 0.79 -3.67 -16.15
N LYS A 215 2.10 -3.85 -16.35
CA LYS A 215 2.66 -4.37 -17.60
C LYS A 215 2.21 -5.80 -17.85
N VAL A 216 2.25 -6.66 -16.83
CA VAL A 216 1.87 -8.06 -16.94
C VAL A 216 0.37 -8.20 -17.27
N LEU A 217 -0.48 -7.40 -16.64
CA LEU A 217 -1.91 -7.33 -16.93
C LEU A 217 -2.19 -6.79 -18.35
N ALA A 218 -1.45 -5.79 -18.81
CA ALA A 218 -1.59 -5.25 -20.17
C ALA A 218 -1.40 -6.32 -21.26
N VAL A 219 -0.48 -7.28 -21.05
CA VAL A 219 -0.26 -8.38 -22.00
C VAL A 219 -1.50 -9.26 -22.12
N LEU A 220 -2.09 -9.64 -20.98
CA LEU A 220 -3.32 -10.44 -20.94
C LEU A 220 -4.49 -9.68 -21.59
N LEU A 221 -4.68 -8.41 -21.23
CA LEU A 221 -5.75 -7.58 -21.80
C LEU A 221 -5.61 -7.40 -23.31
N HIS A 222 -4.38 -7.25 -23.80
CA HIS A 222 -4.08 -7.19 -25.22
C HIS A 222 -4.43 -8.51 -25.94
N ASP A 223 -4.13 -9.67 -25.34
CA ASP A 223 -4.53 -10.98 -25.87
C ASP A 223 -6.06 -11.15 -25.95
N ILE A 224 -6.78 -10.72 -24.90
CA ILE A 224 -8.24 -10.75 -24.86
C ILE A 224 -8.82 -9.81 -25.92
N ALA A 225 -8.30 -8.59 -26.04
CA ALA A 225 -8.77 -7.60 -27.01
C ALA A 225 -8.55 -8.06 -28.46
N ILE A 226 -7.41 -8.70 -28.77
CA ILE A 226 -7.19 -9.31 -30.10
C ILE A 226 -8.22 -10.40 -30.37
N PHE A 227 -8.49 -11.28 -29.40
CA PHE A 227 -9.47 -12.35 -29.57
C PHE A 227 -10.89 -11.83 -29.83
N LEU A 228 -11.28 -10.76 -29.12
CA LEU A 228 -12.58 -10.10 -29.31
C LEU A 228 -12.66 -9.22 -30.56
N GLY A 229 -11.53 -8.92 -31.23
CA GLY A 229 -11.47 -8.01 -32.38
C GLY A 229 -11.61 -6.52 -32.01
N GLU A 230 -11.29 -6.15 -30.76
CA GLU A 230 -11.42 -4.78 -30.25
C GLU A 230 -10.14 -3.96 -30.53
N GLU A 231 -9.99 -3.49 -31.77
CA GLU A 231 -8.78 -2.78 -32.23
C GLU A 231 -8.45 -1.52 -31.41
N ASN A 232 -9.45 -0.78 -30.94
CA ASN A 232 -9.23 0.43 -30.14
C ASN A 232 -8.59 0.12 -28.78
N TYR A 233 -8.96 -1.01 -28.16
CA TYR A 233 -8.32 -1.49 -26.92
C TYR A 233 -6.90 -1.96 -27.19
N VAL A 234 -6.67 -2.65 -28.31
CA VAL A 234 -5.33 -3.09 -28.73
C VAL A 234 -4.40 -1.88 -28.92
N ASP A 235 -4.83 -0.85 -29.64
CA ASP A 235 -4.08 0.40 -29.82
C ASP A 235 -3.79 1.08 -28.48
N TYR A 236 -4.77 1.12 -27.58
CA TYR A 236 -4.63 1.72 -26.25
C TYR A 236 -3.49 1.09 -25.44
N TYR A 237 -3.46 -0.24 -25.31
CA TYR A 237 -2.39 -0.92 -24.58
C TYR A 237 -1.03 -0.82 -25.28
N LEU A 238 -1.00 -0.73 -26.61
CA LEU A 238 0.24 -0.54 -27.37
C LEU A 238 0.83 0.86 -27.19
N ARG A 239 -0.01 1.90 -27.04
CA ARG A 239 0.45 3.27 -26.74
C ARG A 239 1.12 3.33 -25.38
N ASP A 240 0.57 2.63 -24.38
CA ASP A 240 1.14 2.58 -23.04
C ASP A 240 2.43 1.73 -23.00
N PHE A 241 2.49 0.64 -23.77
CA PHE A 241 3.63 -0.29 -23.80
C PHE A 241 4.08 -0.67 -25.23
N PRO A 242 4.83 0.20 -25.93
CA PRO A 242 5.20 0.00 -27.34
C PRO A 242 6.12 -1.21 -27.59
N ASN A 243 6.92 -1.58 -26.59
CA ASN A 243 7.88 -2.69 -26.66
C ASN A 243 7.23 -4.09 -26.66
N HIS A 244 5.90 -4.18 -26.65
CA HIS A 244 5.12 -5.43 -26.63
C HIS A 244 4.44 -5.77 -27.95
N ARG A 245 4.81 -5.11 -29.07
CA ARG A 245 4.32 -5.50 -30.39
C ARG A 245 4.67 -6.96 -30.70
N ARG A 246 3.65 -7.84 -30.64
CA ARG A 246 3.60 -9.01 -31.50
C ARG A 246 3.37 -8.50 -32.91
N ASP A 247 4.10 -9.01 -33.88
CA ASP A 247 3.88 -8.64 -35.27
C ASP A 247 2.49 -9.15 -35.64
N VAL A 248 1.54 -8.23 -35.70
CA VAL A 248 0.14 -8.49 -35.94
C VAL A 248 0.01 -8.80 -37.43
N GLY A 249 -0.01 -10.08 -37.76
CA GLY A 249 -0.28 -10.53 -39.13
C GLY A 249 -1.62 -9.97 -39.61
N ASN A 250 -1.59 -9.24 -40.74
CA ASN A 250 -2.71 -8.67 -41.50
C ASN A 250 -4.10 -8.89 -40.88
N HIS A 251 -4.44 -8.11 -39.86
CA HIS A 251 -5.81 -8.05 -39.37
C HIS A 251 -6.67 -7.36 -40.43
N ARG A 252 -7.76 -8.03 -40.83
CA ARG A 252 -8.84 -7.37 -41.56
C ARG A 252 -9.32 -6.22 -40.68
N ALA A 253 -9.40 -5.01 -41.20
CA ALA A 253 -9.87 -3.84 -40.45
C ALA A 253 -11.26 -4.13 -39.85
N PHE A 254 -11.31 -4.47 -38.57
CA PHE A 254 -12.54 -4.58 -37.82
C PHE A 254 -12.88 -3.18 -37.33
N VAL A 255 -14.04 -2.66 -37.72
CA VAL A 255 -14.54 -1.38 -37.20
C VAL A 255 -14.95 -1.61 -35.74
N SER A 256 -14.00 -1.50 -34.81
CA SER A 256 -14.32 -1.47 -33.38
C SER A 256 -15.11 -0.20 -33.08
N THR A 257 -16.29 -0.36 -32.50
CA THR A 257 -17.18 0.74 -32.12
C THR A 257 -16.91 1.24 -30.70
N ARG A 258 -16.26 0.43 -29.85
CA ARG A 258 -16.04 0.73 -28.44
C ARG A 258 -14.73 1.49 -28.25
N THR A 259 -14.79 2.58 -27.50
CA THR A 259 -13.60 3.31 -27.06
C THR A 259 -13.25 2.87 -25.64
N PRO A 260 -11.96 2.56 -25.36
CA PRO A 260 -11.55 2.20 -24.02
C PRO A 260 -11.65 3.42 -23.09
N PRO A 261 -12.25 3.27 -21.90
CA PRO A 261 -12.24 4.31 -20.88
C PRO A 261 -10.80 4.60 -20.45
N SER A 262 -10.51 5.84 -20.05
CA SER A 262 -9.15 6.25 -19.71
C SER A 262 -9.21 7.26 -18.58
N LEU A 263 -8.72 6.87 -17.41
CA LEU A 263 -8.76 7.75 -16.23
C LEU A 263 -7.89 8.99 -16.44
N PHE A 264 -6.76 8.88 -17.13
CA PHE A 264 -5.95 10.07 -17.43
C PHE A 264 -6.66 11.04 -18.37
N ARG A 265 -7.37 10.55 -19.39
CA ARG A 265 -8.18 11.40 -20.29
C ARG A 265 -9.33 12.06 -19.53
N TRP A 266 -9.96 11.31 -18.63
CA TRP A 266 -11.00 11.81 -17.75
C TRP A 266 -10.47 12.93 -16.84
N LEU A 267 -9.31 12.71 -16.18
CA LEU A 267 -8.68 13.69 -15.29
C LEU A 267 -8.26 14.96 -16.04
N GLU A 268 -7.69 14.82 -17.24
CA GLU A 268 -7.34 15.96 -18.10
C GLU A 268 -8.59 16.77 -18.48
N SER A 269 -9.66 16.08 -18.88
CA SER A 269 -10.93 16.73 -19.21
C SER A 269 -11.55 17.45 -18.01
N CYS A 270 -11.42 16.89 -16.80
CA CYS A 270 -11.87 17.53 -15.56
C CYS A 270 -11.10 18.82 -15.24
N LEU A 271 -9.81 18.87 -15.54
CA LEU A 271 -8.96 20.05 -15.33
C LEU A 271 -9.22 21.14 -16.37
N LEU A 272 -9.45 20.76 -17.64
CA LEU A 272 -9.67 21.72 -18.72
C LEU A 272 -11.09 22.29 -18.73
N ASN A 273 -12.11 21.44 -18.57
CA ASN A 273 -13.50 21.80 -18.83
C ASN A 273 -14.40 21.76 -17.58
N GLY A 274 -13.86 21.36 -16.42
CA GLY A 274 -14.63 21.18 -15.19
C GLY A 274 -15.57 19.98 -15.23
N CYS A 275 -16.45 19.86 -14.21
CA CYS A 275 -17.30 18.67 -14.06
C CYS A 275 -18.51 18.62 -15.03
N GLY A 276 -18.85 19.73 -15.69
CA GLY A 276 -20.09 19.86 -16.47
C GLY A 276 -20.06 19.25 -17.87
N SER A 277 -18.88 19.00 -18.46
CA SER A 277 -18.73 18.48 -19.83
C SER A 277 -18.02 17.13 -19.90
N ILE A 278 -18.01 16.39 -18.79
CA ILE A 278 -17.29 15.11 -18.68
C ILE A 278 -18.00 14.04 -19.50
N ASN A 279 -17.25 13.32 -20.33
CA ASN A 279 -17.73 12.12 -20.97
C ASN A 279 -17.77 10.97 -19.95
N ILE A 280 -18.97 10.57 -19.54
CA ILE A 280 -19.19 9.46 -18.59
C ILE A 280 -18.57 8.15 -19.11
N ASN A 281 -18.43 8.01 -20.43
CA ASN A 281 -17.85 6.82 -21.06
C ASN A 281 -16.34 6.68 -20.80
N ASP A 282 -15.63 7.73 -20.36
CA ASP A 282 -14.22 7.64 -20.00
C ASP A 282 -14.00 7.05 -18.60
N LEU A 283 -15.08 6.87 -17.81
CA LEU A 283 -15.02 6.31 -16.47
C LEU A 283 -15.48 4.84 -16.47
N PRO A 284 -14.61 3.88 -16.11
CA PRO A 284 -14.99 2.48 -16.02
C PRO A 284 -16.18 2.24 -15.09
N SER A 285 -17.14 1.43 -15.53
CA SER A 285 -18.39 1.16 -14.81
C SER A 285 -18.16 0.60 -13.39
N LEU A 286 -17.11 -0.22 -13.21
CA LEU A 286 -16.74 -0.81 -11.92
C LEU A 286 -16.37 0.26 -10.88
N ILE A 287 -15.79 1.39 -11.29
CA ILE A 287 -15.41 2.50 -10.40
C ILE A 287 -16.66 3.24 -9.88
N CYS A 288 -17.74 3.26 -10.68
CA CYS A 288 -19.03 3.84 -10.32
C CYS A 288 -19.87 2.93 -9.42
N LYS A 289 -19.48 1.67 -9.23
CA LYS A 289 -20.23 0.71 -8.40
C LYS A 289 -20.04 1.02 -6.92
N ASP A 290 -21.14 1.01 -6.15
CA ASP A 290 -21.06 1.20 -4.70
C ASP A 290 -20.31 0.01 -4.07
N ARG A 291 -19.43 0.31 -3.11
CA ARG A 291 -18.63 -0.67 -2.34
C ARG A 291 -17.69 -1.56 -3.13
N SER A 292 -17.30 -1.21 -4.36
CA SER A 292 -16.20 -1.91 -5.02
C SER A 292 -14.91 -1.74 -4.22
N SER A 293 -14.32 -2.87 -3.84
CA SER A 293 -13.10 -2.90 -3.03
C SER A 293 -11.85 -2.83 -3.89
N VAL A 294 -11.88 -3.44 -5.07
CA VAL A 294 -10.68 -3.62 -5.90
C VAL A 294 -10.24 -2.34 -6.60
N VAL A 295 -11.18 -1.51 -7.06
CA VAL A 295 -10.91 -0.20 -7.69
C VAL A 295 -11.12 0.97 -6.72
N CYS A 296 -11.05 0.71 -5.42
CA CYS A 296 -11.29 1.73 -4.40
C CYS A 296 -10.27 2.88 -4.47
N TRP A 297 -9.04 2.60 -4.90
CA TRP A 297 -7.99 3.59 -5.07
C TRP A 297 -8.36 4.62 -6.15
N ALA A 298 -8.66 4.16 -7.37
CA ALA A 298 -9.11 5.00 -8.45
C ALA A 298 -10.40 5.77 -8.10
N ARG A 299 -11.38 5.10 -7.48
CA ARG A 299 -12.62 5.75 -7.02
C ARG A 299 -12.34 6.94 -6.12
N LYS A 300 -11.43 6.81 -5.15
CA LYS A 300 -11.04 7.92 -4.26
C LYS A 300 -10.46 9.09 -5.05
N ILE A 301 -9.51 8.83 -5.95
CA ILE A 301 -8.87 9.89 -6.75
C ILE A 301 -9.87 10.59 -7.67
N VAL A 302 -10.69 9.82 -8.39
CA VAL A 302 -11.78 10.35 -9.23
C VAL A 302 -12.74 11.19 -8.40
N SER A 303 -13.06 10.77 -7.17
CA SER A 303 -13.94 11.55 -6.30
C SER A 303 -13.32 12.88 -5.86
N PHE A 304 -12.02 12.92 -5.58
CA PHE A 304 -11.32 14.15 -5.21
C PHE A 304 -11.28 15.14 -6.38
N TYR A 305 -10.95 14.66 -7.57
CA TYR A 305 -10.98 15.49 -8.77
C TYR A 305 -12.39 15.98 -9.11
N SER A 306 -13.39 15.12 -8.95
CA SER A 306 -14.80 15.51 -9.14
C SER A 306 -15.17 16.68 -8.23
N LEU A 307 -14.79 16.61 -6.94
CA LEU A 307 -15.06 17.66 -5.96
C LEU A 307 -14.31 18.96 -6.29
N LEU A 308 -13.02 18.88 -6.65
CA LEU A 308 -12.24 20.04 -7.07
C LEU A 308 -12.83 20.73 -8.29
N SER A 309 -13.34 19.95 -9.26
CA SER A 309 -14.02 20.44 -10.46
C SER A 309 -15.47 20.88 -10.24
N GLY A 310 -15.94 20.94 -8.97
CA GLY A 310 -17.25 21.49 -8.61
C GLY A 310 -18.43 20.53 -8.75
N ALA A 311 -18.20 19.21 -8.63
CA ALA A 311 -19.28 18.23 -8.71
C ALA A 311 -20.35 18.43 -7.64
N GLU A 312 -21.62 18.43 -8.05
CA GLU A 312 -22.76 18.45 -7.14
C GLU A 312 -22.91 17.10 -6.41
N ARG A 313 -23.51 17.17 -5.22
CA ARG A 313 -23.63 16.03 -4.32
C ARG A 313 -25.09 15.66 -4.08
N THR A 314 -25.42 14.40 -4.38
CA THR A 314 -26.72 13.81 -4.03
C THR A 314 -26.48 12.68 -3.03
N GLY A 315 -26.47 13.02 -1.75
CA GLY A 315 -26.12 12.09 -0.67
C GLY A 315 -24.64 11.69 -0.71
N ARG A 316 -24.36 10.40 -0.93
CA ARG A 316 -22.99 9.86 -1.08
C ARG A 316 -22.49 9.82 -2.52
N LYS A 317 -23.36 10.09 -3.50
CA LYS A 317 -23.04 10.01 -4.93
C LYS A 317 -22.76 11.41 -5.48
N LEU A 318 -21.69 11.53 -6.26
CA LEU A 318 -21.33 12.75 -6.97
C LEU A 318 -22.01 12.78 -8.35
N SER A 319 -22.12 13.96 -8.96
CA SER A 319 -22.61 14.13 -10.34
C SER A 319 -21.81 13.32 -11.38
N SER A 320 -20.54 13.05 -11.11
CA SER A 320 -19.67 12.17 -11.92
C SER A 320 -20.03 10.68 -11.83
N GLY A 321 -20.95 10.28 -10.93
CA GLY A 321 -21.40 8.90 -10.78
C GLY A 321 -20.68 8.10 -9.70
N VAL A 322 -19.55 8.59 -9.17
CA VAL A 322 -18.78 7.92 -8.11
C VAL A 322 -19.31 8.21 -6.71
N TYR A 323 -19.05 7.28 -5.80
CA TYR A 323 -19.38 7.41 -4.39
C TYR A 323 -18.22 7.99 -3.59
N CYS A 324 -18.52 8.93 -2.70
CA CYS A 324 -17.54 9.61 -1.86
C CYS A 324 -18.08 9.85 -0.45
N LYS A 325 -17.28 9.52 0.57
CA LYS A 325 -17.54 9.90 1.97
C LYS A 325 -16.89 11.24 2.25
N ILE A 326 -17.57 12.12 2.98
CA ILE A 326 -17.04 13.43 3.38
C ILE A 326 -17.17 13.58 4.89
N ALA A 327 -16.11 14.07 5.52
CA ALA A 327 -16.05 14.29 6.96
C ALA A 327 -16.95 15.46 7.38
N ARG A 328 -17.23 15.55 8.68
CA ARG A 328 -17.94 16.71 9.23
C ARG A 328 -16.98 17.90 9.29
N GLY A 329 -17.45 19.07 8.85
CA GLY A 329 -16.70 20.32 8.90
C GLY A 329 -17.32 21.35 7.95
N SER A 330 -17.04 22.62 8.19
CA SER A 330 -17.41 23.71 7.30
C SER A 330 -16.52 23.68 6.05
N SER A 331 -17.13 24.03 4.92
CA SER A 331 -16.45 24.11 3.63
C SER A 331 -17.11 25.19 2.79
N HIS A 332 -16.34 26.19 2.39
CA HIS A 332 -16.76 27.29 1.53
C HIS A 332 -16.16 27.18 0.12
N THR A 333 -15.08 26.42 -0.03
CA THR A 333 -14.37 26.21 -1.29
C THR A 333 -14.38 24.74 -1.71
N SER A 334 -14.19 24.46 -3.01
CA SER A 334 -14.12 23.07 -3.50
C SER A 334 -12.88 22.35 -2.97
N GLU A 335 -11.79 23.07 -2.74
CA GLU A 335 -10.57 22.55 -2.13
C GLU A 335 -10.81 22.08 -0.69
N GLU A 336 -11.51 22.87 0.11
CA GLU A 336 -11.90 22.49 1.49
C GLU A 336 -12.81 21.25 1.51
N THR A 337 -13.77 21.15 0.59
CA THR A 337 -14.60 19.93 0.49
C THR A 337 -13.78 18.70 0.13
N THR A 338 -12.72 18.88 -0.67
CA THR A 338 -11.83 17.81 -1.10
C THR A 338 -10.96 17.33 0.06
N VAL A 339 -10.45 18.24 0.90
CA VAL A 339 -9.74 17.88 2.15
C VAL A 339 -10.63 17.03 3.05
N LEU A 340 -11.88 17.45 3.28
CA LEU A 340 -12.81 16.70 4.12
C LEU A 340 -13.17 15.33 3.52
N ALA A 341 -13.18 15.21 2.19
CA ALA A 341 -13.36 13.94 1.50
C ALA A 341 -12.15 13.01 1.68
N MET A 342 -10.94 13.54 1.52
CA MET A 342 -9.70 12.79 1.73
C MET A 342 -9.66 12.21 3.14
N VAL A 343 -9.98 13.01 4.16
CA VAL A 343 -10.00 12.54 5.56
C VAL A 343 -11.06 11.46 5.79
N ALA A 344 -12.28 11.61 5.25
CA ALA A 344 -13.33 10.61 5.43
C ALA A 344 -13.09 9.30 4.67
N GLU A 345 -12.34 9.34 3.58
CA GLU A 345 -11.87 8.15 2.86
C GLU A 345 -10.59 7.55 3.47
N GLY A 346 -10.05 8.17 4.53
CA GLY A 346 -8.79 7.75 5.17
C GLY A 346 -7.60 7.88 4.23
N PHE A 347 -7.58 8.93 3.41
CA PHE A 347 -6.54 9.22 2.44
C PHE A 347 -5.47 10.15 3.05
N GLU A 348 -4.24 9.67 3.18
CA GLU A 348 -3.13 10.34 3.87
C GLU A 348 -2.09 10.95 2.90
N LEU A 349 -1.21 11.82 3.42
CA LEU A 349 -0.10 12.39 2.64
C LEU A 349 0.81 11.34 2.00
N ARG A 350 1.10 10.24 2.71
CA ARG A 350 1.93 9.14 2.19
C ARG A 350 1.32 8.45 0.98
N GLN A 351 -0.01 8.38 0.94
CA GLN A 351 -0.74 7.83 -0.20
C GLN A 351 -0.66 8.75 -1.42
N LEU A 352 -0.57 10.07 -1.19
CA LEU A 352 -0.36 11.04 -2.25
C LEU A 352 1.02 10.93 -2.92
N ASP A 353 2.02 10.37 -2.22
CA ASP A 353 3.35 10.06 -2.78
C ASP A 353 3.32 8.84 -3.74
N LEU A 354 2.33 7.96 -3.62
CA LEU A 354 2.19 6.78 -4.48
C LEU A 354 1.64 7.13 -5.87
N LEU A 355 0.93 8.25 -5.98
CA LEU A 355 0.31 8.69 -7.24
C LEU A 355 1.37 9.16 -8.25
N PRO A 356 1.09 9.04 -9.57
CA PRO A 356 1.86 9.75 -10.59
C PRO A 356 1.89 11.25 -10.31
N ALA A 357 3.06 11.89 -10.48
CA ALA A 357 3.27 13.28 -10.11
C ALA A 357 2.20 14.22 -10.70
N GLY A 358 1.86 14.04 -11.98
CA GLY A 358 0.82 14.84 -12.66
C GLY A 358 -0.60 14.70 -12.08
N VAL A 359 -0.90 13.57 -11.44
CA VAL A 359 -2.18 13.34 -10.73
C VAL A 359 -2.11 13.84 -9.29
N SER A 360 -0.94 13.73 -8.65
CA SER A 360 -0.76 14.22 -7.28
C SER A 360 -0.75 15.74 -7.19
N LEU A 361 -0.28 16.44 -8.23
CA LEU A 361 0.01 17.87 -8.20
C LEU A 361 -1.24 18.74 -7.94
N PRO A 362 -2.37 18.58 -8.64
CA PRO A 362 -3.58 19.36 -8.35
C PRO A 362 -4.12 19.12 -6.93
N LEU A 363 -4.03 17.87 -6.46
CA LEU A 363 -4.43 17.51 -5.10
C LEU A 363 -3.54 18.18 -4.05
N ARG A 364 -2.21 18.18 -4.25
CA ARG A 364 -1.27 18.89 -3.37
C ARG A 364 -1.52 20.39 -3.36
N HIS A 365 -1.80 20.98 -4.51
CA HIS A 365 -2.12 22.40 -4.60
C HIS A 365 -3.40 22.75 -3.83
N ALA A 366 -4.42 21.90 -3.88
CA ALA A 366 -5.62 22.08 -3.06
C ALA A 366 -5.31 22.03 -1.55
N LEU A 367 -4.47 21.08 -1.12
CA LEU A 367 -4.03 20.99 0.28
C LEU A 367 -3.25 22.24 0.72
N ASP A 368 -2.35 22.73 -0.13
CA ASP A 368 -1.52 23.91 0.16
C ASP A 368 -2.36 25.18 0.26
N LYS A 369 -3.35 25.36 -0.63
CA LYS A 369 -4.31 26.46 -0.54
C LYS A 369 -5.11 26.43 0.77
N CYS A 370 -5.55 25.25 1.21
CA CYS A 370 -6.23 25.09 2.50
C CYS A 370 -5.31 25.29 3.72
N ARG A 371 -3.98 25.26 3.54
CA ARG A 371 -3.00 25.44 4.62
C ARG A 371 -2.93 26.87 5.14
N GLU A 372 -3.20 27.84 4.28
CA GLU A 372 -3.11 29.26 4.64
C GLU A 372 -4.16 29.65 5.69
N SER A 373 -5.41 29.19 5.52
CA SER A 373 -6.53 29.53 6.40
C SER A 373 -7.54 28.38 6.56
N PRO A 374 -7.18 27.29 7.25
CA PRO A 374 -8.10 26.19 7.48
C PRO A 374 -9.23 26.61 8.46
N PRO A 375 -10.50 26.22 8.20
CA PRO A 375 -11.60 26.40 9.15
C PRO A 375 -11.33 25.75 10.52
N THR A 376 -11.94 26.30 11.58
CA THR A 376 -11.68 25.87 12.98
C THR A 376 -12.50 24.65 13.43
N ASP A 377 -13.48 24.21 12.66
CA ASP A 377 -14.40 23.11 12.99
C ASP A 377 -14.01 21.78 12.32
N TRP A 378 -12.78 21.70 11.82
CA TRP A 378 -12.27 20.54 11.12
C TRP A 378 -11.82 19.41 12.06
N PRO A 379 -11.90 18.15 11.61
CA PRO A 379 -11.38 17.02 12.38
C PRO A 379 -9.85 17.08 12.45
N ALA A 380 -9.26 16.53 13.52
CA ALA A 380 -7.80 16.50 13.71
C ALA A 380 -7.04 15.93 12.50
N GLY A 381 -7.61 14.91 11.84
CA GLY A 381 -7.03 14.33 10.62
C GLY A 381 -6.90 15.29 9.45
N ALA A 382 -7.78 16.30 9.32
CA ALA A 382 -7.69 17.31 8.27
C ALA A 382 -6.50 18.26 8.49
N TYR A 383 -6.26 18.68 9.73
CA TYR A 383 -5.12 19.52 10.08
C TYR A 383 -3.79 18.79 9.88
N VAL A 384 -3.72 17.50 10.22
CA VAL A 384 -2.55 16.65 9.95
C VAL A 384 -2.33 16.50 8.45
N LEU A 385 -3.39 16.25 7.67
CA LEU A 385 -3.30 16.10 6.20
C LEU A 385 -2.73 17.35 5.52
N ILE A 386 -3.00 18.54 6.05
CA ILE A 386 -2.54 19.82 5.50
C ILE A 386 -1.15 20.22 6.02
N GLY A 387 -0.59 19.51 7.02
CA GLY A 387 0.68 19.87 7.65
C GLY A 387 0.55 21.07 8.60
N ARG A 388 -0.57 21.11 9.35
CA ARG A 388 -0.85 22.02 10.46
C ARG A 388 -1.09 21.22 11.74
N GLU A 389 -0.11 20.42 12.14
CA GLU A 389 -0.17 19.58 13.33
C GLU A 389 -0.34 20.41 14.62
N ASP A 390 0.07 21.68 14.59
CA ASP A 390 -0.16 22.67 15.65
C ASP A 390 -1.65 22.82 16.00
N LEU A 391 -2.52 22.87 14.98
CA LEU A 391 -3.96 22.98 15.17
C LEU A 391 -4.58 21.64 15.59
N ALA A 392 -4.06 20.53 15.07
CA ALA A 392 -4.53 19.20 15.44
C ALA A 392 -4.39 18.94 16.95
N LEU A 393 -3.26 19.35 17.55
CA LEU A 393 -3.02 19.21 18.99
C LEU A 393 -4.05 19.96 19.83
N SER A 394 -4.47 21.15 19.40
CA SER A 394 -5.49 21.94 20.11
C SER A 394 -6.87 21.26 20.14
N CYS A 395 -7.20 20.45 19.11
CA CYS A 395 -8.42 19.65 19.10
C CYS A 395 -8.40 18.54 20.16
N PHE A 396 -7.24 17.92 20.40
CA PHE A 396 -7.08 16.90 21.45
C PHE A 396 -7.20 17.50 22.84
N GLU A 397 -6.61 18.67 23.08
CA GLU A 397 -6.74 19.38 24.36
C GLU A 397 -8.20 19.76 24.66
N ARG A 398 -8.96 20.19 23.64
CA ARG A 398 -10.39 20.52 23.79
C ARG A 398 -11.26 19.27 24.06
N SER A 399 -10.88 18.12 23.50
CA SER A 399 -11.53 16.82 23.75
C SER A 399 -11.19 16.26 25.14
N ASN A 400 -9.99 16.50 25.66
CA ASN A 400 -9.59 16.03 26.99
C ASN A 400 -10.25 16.86 28.10
N LYS A 401 -10.50 18.16 27.88
CA LYS A 401 -11.27 19.00 28.81
C LYS A 401 -12.74 18.58 28.97
N SER A 402 -13.31 17.82 28.03
CA SER A 402 -14.67 17.26 28.16
C SER A 402 -14.69 15.83 28.73
N LYS A 403 -13.53 15.20 28.92
CA LYS A 403 -13.36 13.86 29.48
C LYS A 403 -12.57 13.86 30.80
N GLU A 404 -12.50 14.99 31.50
CA GLU A 404 -11.85 15.12 32.80
C GLU A 404 -12.70 14.53 33.95
N LEU A 405 -13.25 13.35 33.71
CA LEU A 405 -13.97 12.49 34.65
C LEU A 405 -13.75 11.03 34.23
N GLU A 406 -12.50 10.65 33.93
CA GLU A 406 -11.96 9.30 34.14
C GLU A 406 -10.48 9.30 33.75
N ALA A 407 -9.63 8.99 34.73
CA ALA A 407 -8.21 9.11 34.63
C ALA A 407 -7.53 7.82 34.11
N HIS A 408 -6.36 8.04 33.50
CA HIS A 408 -5.21 7.15 33.38
C HIS A 408 -5.16 6.13 32.23
N SER A 409 -3.97 6.12 31.61
CA SER A 409 -3.39 5.17 30.65
C SER A 409 -3.73 5.38 29.16
N THR A 410 -2.90 6.15 28.47
CA THR A 410 -2.19 5.70 27.24
C THR A 410 -1.26 6.81 26.76
N VAL A 411 0.01 6.74 27.17
CA VAL A 411 1.09 7.52 26.55
C VAL A 411 1.49 6.79 25.28
N GLY A 412 0.91 7.22 24.16
CA GLY A 412 1.33 6.86 22.81
C GLY A 412 1.61 8.14 22.04
N LEU A 413 2.73 8.81 22.32
CA LEU A 413 3.21 9.93 21.52
C LEU A 413 3.63 9.39 20.15
N ILE A 414 2.71 9.50 19.19
CA ILE A 414 2.98 9.26 17.78
C ILE A 414 3.83 10.43 17.27
N SER A 415 5.15 10.29 17.39
CA SER A 415 6.10 11.06 16.58
C SER A 415 6.12 10.42 15.19
N ILE A 416 5.35 10.99 14.25
CA ILE A 416 5.51 10.70 12.83
C ILE A 416 6.00 11.99 12.17
N SER A 417 7.32 12.17 12.13
CA SER A 417 7.92 13.11 11.20
C SER A 417 7.87 12.52 9.78
N SER A 418 7.20 13.22 8.86
CA SER A 418 7.22 12.90 7.43
C SER A 418 8.64 13.04 6.83
N PRO A 419 9.04 12.18 5.89
CA PRO A 419 10.44 12.02 5.47
C PRO A 419 11.03 13.19 4.64
N TYR A 420 10.24 14.19 4.26
CA TYR A 420 10.72 15.33 3.46
C TYR A 420 11.13 16.58 4.28
N MET A 421 11.11 16.51 5.61
CA MET A 421 11.57 17.61 6.50
C MET A 421 13.01 17.47 7.02
N GLN A 422 13.85 16.62 6.41
CA GLN A 422 15.22 16.34 6.89
C GLN A 422 16.20 17.53 6.88
N HIS A 423 15.85 18.70 6.31
CA HIS A 423 16.70 19.89 6.31
C HIS A 423 16.25 21.02 7.25
N LEU A 424 15.14 20.83 7.97
CA LEU A 424 14.75 21.74 9.03
C LEU A 424 14.69 20.92 10.31
N HIS A 425 15.80 20.95 11.06
CA HIS A 425 15.75 20.51 12.44
C HIS A 425 14.70 21.34 13.16
N PRO A 426 13.65 20.73 13.74
CA PRO A 426 12.83 21.43 14.70
C PRO A 426 13.80 21.95 15.76
N VAL A 427 13.77 23.25 16.03
CA VAL A 427 14.39 23.79 17.24
C VAL A 427 13.64 23.10 18.38
N THR A 428 14.23 22.02 18.86
CA THR A 428 13.70 21.21 19.95
C THR A 428 13.91 22.08 21.18
N ILE A 429 12.94 22.95 21.44
CA ILE A 429 12.76 23.47 22.79
C ILE A 429 12.42 22.22 23.60
N PRO A 430 13.21 21.85 24.63
CA PRO A 430 12.90 20.71 25.45
C PRO A 430 11.53 20.96 26.08
N SER A 431 10.49 20.28 25.59
CA SER A 431 9.18 20.26 26.21
C SER A 431 9.31 19.45 27.48
N SER A 432 9.62 20.13 28.59
CA SER A 432 9.61 19.55 29.93
C SER A 432 8.17 19.37 30.39
N ILE A 433 7.49 18.38 29.82
CA ILE A 433 6.44 17.67 30.54
C ILE A 433 7.08 16.34 30.96
N SER A 434 8.01 16.46 31.89
CA SER A 434 8.50 15.33 32.67
C SER A 434 8.28 15.73 34.11
N ASP A 435 7.10 15.37 34.60
CA ASP A 435 6.80 15.38 36.01
C ASP A 435 7.87 14.57 36.75
N THR A 436 8.60 15.27 37.62
CA THR A 436 8.92 14.89 39.00
C THR A 436 9.59 13.55 39.33
N ILE A 437 10.25 12.85 38.40
CA ILE A 437 11.13 11.72 38.78
C ILE A 437 12.47 11.82 38.09
N GLY A 438 13.45 12.30 38.86
CA GLY A 438 14.83 11.83 38.84
C GLY A 438 15.64 12.03 37.56
N THR A 439 16.77 12.69 37.77
CA THR A 439 18.03 12.55 37.02
C THR A 439 18.26 13.47 35.82
N GLU A 440 19.36 14.22 35.96
CA GLU A 440 20.21 14.87 34.96
C GLU A 440 19.77 16.24 34.43
N GLY A 441 19.76 17.21 35.35
CA GLY A 441 19.92 18.61 35.01
C GLY A 441 21.21 18.85 34.24
N VAL A 442 21.09 19.62 33.15
CA VAL A 442 22.19 20.28 32.46
C VAL A 442 23.09 20.94 33.50
N LYS A 443 24.27 20.36 33.73
CA LYS A 443 25.32 20.96 34.55
C LYS A 443 25.76 22.26 33.89
N ILE A 444 25.20 23.37 34.38
CA ILE A 444 25.90 24.65 34.32
C ILE A 444 26.99 24.51 35.39
N GLU A 445 28.22 24.24 34.95
CA GLU A 445 29.38 24.20 35.82
C GLU A 445 29.65 25.59 36.39
N ASP A 446 29.06 25.88 37.55
CA ASP A 446 29.59 26.91 38.45
C ASP A 446 30.96 26.45 38.92
N THR A 447 32.00 27.15 38.47
CA THR A 447 33.42 26.76 38.55
C THR A 447 34.03 26.87 39.95
N ASP A 448 33.22 26.80 41.03
CA ASP A 448 33.70 27.06 42.40
C ASP A 448 33.04 26.22 43.52
N ALA A 449 32.29 25.16 43.20
CA ALA A 449 31.68 24.29 44.22
C ALA A 449 32.50 23.00 44.44
N LEU A 450 33.28 22.95 45.53
CA LEU A 450 34.03 21.77 45.98
C LEU A 450 33.17 20.74 46.73
N ASP A 451 31.87 20.98 46.90
CA ASP A 451 30.98 20.03 47.59
C ASP A 451 29.67 19.86 46.80
N GLY A 452 29.15 18.63 46.78
CA GLY A 452 28.01 18.22 45.96
C GLY A 452 26.82 19.18 46.11
N SER A 453 26.10 19.42 45.01
CA SER A 453 25.03 20.42 44.94
C SER A 453 23.98 20.21 46.04
N MET A 454 24.08 20.94 47.15
CA MET A 454 23.01 21.06 48.12
C MET A 454 21.76 21.60 47.40
N VAL A 455 20.66 20.84 47.48
CA VAL A 455 19.37 21.22 46.90
C VAL A 455 18.85 22.44 47.66
N ASP A 456 18.71 23.56 46.98
CA ASP A 456 18.26 24.84 47.55
C ASP A 456 16.75 25.09 47.37
N GLY A 457 16.02 24.10 46.82
CA GLY A 457 14.57 24.16 46.58
C GLY A 457 14.16 25.06 45.42
N MET A 458 15.13 25.59 44.66
CA MET A 458 14.92 26.50 43.54
C MET A 458 15.33 25.88 42.19
N GLU A 459 15.51 24.57 42.14
CA GLU A 459 15.90 23.82 40.93
C GLU A 459 14.89 23.93 39.79
N HIS A 460 13.59 24.04 40.11
CA HIS A 460 12.53 24.17 39.11
C HIS A 460 12.42 25.56 38.47
N ILE A 461 13.12 26.56 39.02
CA ILE A 461 13.11 27.93 38.48
C ILE A 461 13.74 27.95 37.09
N PHE A 462 14.80 27.19 36.86
CA PHE A 462 15.43 27.08 35.54
C PHE A 462 14.78 25.97 34.71
N ASN A 463 13.52 26.19 34.35
CA ASN A 463 12.84 25.38 33.33
C ASN A 463 13.01 25.98 31.92
N SER A 464 12.69 25.21 30.89
CA SER A 464 12.80 25.64 29.49
C SER A 464 12.10 26.98 29.22
N SER A 465 10.96 27.26 29.87
CA SER A 465 10.20 28.51 29.70
C SER A 465 10.92 29.73 30.26
N THR A 466 11.56 29.62 31.42
CA THR A 466 12.36 30.72 31.99
C THR A 466 13.63 30.97 31.19
N GLN A 467 14.26 29.92 30.66
CA GLN A 467 15.42 30.05 29.79
C GLN A 467 15.07 30.69 28.44
N LEU A 468 13.87 30.45 27.90
CA LEU A 468 13.38 31.17 26.72
C LEU A 468 13.15 32.67 26.98
N ARG A 469 12.65 33.03 28.17
CA ARG A 469 12.34 34.43 28.51
C ARG A 469 13.57 35.22 28.99
N PHE A 470 14.47 34.57 29.72
CA PHE A 470 15.55 35.19 30.48
C PHE A 470 16.89 34.45 30.31
N GLY A 471 17.08 33.65 29.27
CA GLY A 471 18.25 32.77 29.12
C GLY A 471 19.61 33.48 29.01
N ARG A 472 19.63 34.77 28.66
CA ARG A 472 20.83 35.62 28.70
C ARG A 472 20.90 36.51 29.95
N ASP A 473 19.85 36.51 30.74
CA ASP A 473 19.68 37.40 31.89
C ASP A 473 20.12 36.67 33.17
N LEU A 474 21.31 37.04 33.66
CA LEU A 474 21.88 36.48 34.87
C LEU A 474 21.20 36.97 36.14
N ARG A 475 20.24 37.91 36.06
CA ARG A 475 19.52 38.41 37.25
C ARG A 475 18.74 37.31 37.95
N LEU A 476 18.26 36.28 37.24
CA LEU A 476 17.62 35.13 37.89
C LEU A 476 18.62 34.28 38.68
N ASN A 477 19.86 34.14 38.17
CA ASN A 477 20.95 33.49 38.91
C ASN A 477 21.30 34.29 40.16
N GLU A 478 21.36 35.62 40.03
CA GLU A 478 21.65 36.53 41.13
C GLU A 478 20.53 36.53 42.19
N VAL A 479 19.27 36.51 41.77
CA VAL A 479 18.12 36.39 42.68
C VAL A 479 18.14 35.05 43.41
N ARG A 480 18.43 33.94 42.72
CA ARG A 480 18.61 32.63 43.36
C ARG A 480 19.77 32.66 44.36
N ARG A 481 20.89 33.30 44.01
CA ARG A 481 22.06 33.48 44.90
C ARG A 481 21.70 34.29 46.14
N LEU A 482 20.94 35.38 45.99
CA LEU A 482 20.53 36.26 47.08
C LEU A 482 19.46 35.63 47.99
N LEU A 483 18.57 34.82 47.44
CA LEU A 483 17.49 34.17 48.19
C LEU A 483 17.87 32.76 48.71
N CYS A 484 19.07 32.28 48.39
CA CYS A 484 19.56 30.98 48.85
C CYS A 484 19.79 31.00 50.36
N SER A 485 18.97 30.25 51.10
CA SER A 485 19.10 30.06 52.56
C SER A 485 19.74 28.72 52.95
N ALA A 486 19.93 27.83 51.97
CA ALA A 486 20.48 26.48 52.20
C ALA A 486 22.01 26.46 52.31
N ARG A 487 22.70 27.53 51.92
CA ARG A 487 24.17 27.64 51.99
C ARG A 487 24.61 28.55 53.13
N PRO A 488 25.61 28.16 53.93
CA PRO A 488 26.15 29.02 54.98
C PRO A 488 26.82 30.26 54.38
N VAL A 489 26.64 31.42 55.04
CA VAL A 489 27.28 32.68 54.64
C VAL A 489 28.71 32.72 55.16
N SER A 490 29.66 33.11 54.31
CA SER A 490 31.04 33.36 54.74
C SER A 490 31.13 34.68 55.50
N VAL A 491 31.43 34.60 56.80
CA VAL A 491 31.74 35.77 57.62
C VAL A 491 33.25 35.92 57.66
N GLN A 492 33.79 36.94 56.98
CA GLN A 492 35.20 37.33 57.11
C GLN A 492 35.30 38.44 58.15
N THR A 493 35.88 38.13 59.30
CA THR A 493 36.27 39.13 60.31
C THR A 493 37.69 39.61 60.01
N SER A 494 37.92 40.91 60.10
CA SER A 494 39.28 41.46 60.03
C SER A 494 40.06 40.99 61.25
N SER A 495 41.17 40.29 61.06
CA SER A 495 42.00 39.80 62.16
C SER A 495 42.56 40.97 62.95
N ASN A 496 42.03 41.21 64.15
CA ASN A 496 42.61 42.16 65.07
C ASN A 496 43.77 41.47 65.79
N PRO A 497 45.03 41.92 65.62
CA PRO A 497 46.19 41.23 66.17
C PRO A 497 46.24 41.22 67.72
N SER A 498 45.36 42.00 68.36
CA SER A 498 45.23 42.11 69.82
C SER A 498 44.04 41.34 70.40
N ALA A 499 43.19 40.72 69.57
CA ALA A 499 42.05 39.94 70.03
C ALA A 499 42.43 38.46 70.18
N SER A 500 41.99 37.83 71.26
CA SER A 500 42.20 36.39 71.48
C SER A 500 41.29 35.55 70.58
N ASP A 501 41.67 34.32 70.26
CA ASP A 501 40.86 33.42 69.42
C ASP A 501 39.44 33.20 69.98
N GLN A 502 39.29 33.24 71.31
CA GLN A 502 38.00 33.10 71.99
C GLN A 502 37.14 34.37 71.86
N GLU A 503 37.73 35.56 71.84
CA GLU A 503 37.05 36.82 71.53
C GLU A 503 36.73 36.96 70.03
N LEU A 504 37.44 36.25 69.16
CA LEU A 504 37.16 36.21 67.71
C LEU A 504 36.03 35.24 67.35
N GLN A 505 35.76 34.25 68.20
CA GLN A 505 34.72 33.22 68.02
C GLN A 505 33.38 33.57 68.70
N GLN A 506 33.40 34.45 69.71
CA GLN A 506 32.21 35.02 70.36
C GLN A 506 31.67 36.21 69.57
#